data_AF-A0A939ZGJ4-F1
#
_entry.id   AF-A0A939ZGJ4-F1
#
_cell.length_a   1.000
_cell.length_b   1.000
_cell.length_c   1.000
_cell.angle_alpha   90.00
_cell.angle_beta   90.00
_cell.angle_gamma   90.00
#
_symmetry.space_group_name_H-M   'P 1'
#
loop_
_entity.id
_entity.type
_entity.pdbx_description
1 polymer ?
#
loop_
_entity_poly.entity_id
_entity_poly.type
_entity_poly.pdbx_seq_one_letter_code
_entity_poly.pdbx_strand_id
1 'polypeptide(L)'
;MKELFFEYKRDGKITEALIVGQNMFNKSPGDRECFEPYFLLLAELASEGETDQRSSFLQQAMAAIAAFSESTDLTKEAVEYIREKEALMEDTYNKIEAEKERLKRGFIKEKIQFNDDALSLIEKLLSQLNSVNSDGEFEKIIKKLGDVDSSIDKEYLSERQLTKYSELTRTSSSLVSGKMAFFENERNKEYNLKAIEAYEKVFNMFKDNEILDSHKEIIKNLFVFDASRLYNETLVYYNHVYNYILSKLSDDDKFLLTKYAILSEKRGSR
;
A
#
# COMPACT_ATOMS: atom_id res chain seq x y z
N MET A 1 3.31 -22.76 -53.78
CA MET A 1 3.09 -22.57 -52.33
C MET A 1 4.39 -22.74 -51.54
N LYS A 2 5.15 -23.82 -51.75
CA LYS A 2 6.49 -24.01 -51.14
C LYS A 2 7.45 -22.84 -51.39
N GLU A 3 7.60 -22.38 -52.63
CA GLU A 3 8.47 -21.23 -52.97
C GLU A 3 8.05 -19.95 -52.24
N LEU A 4 6.74 -19.67 -52.21
CA LEU A 4 6.17 -18.50 -51.53
C LEU A 4 6.38 -18.55 -50.01
N PHE A 5 6.30 -19.74 -49.40
CA PHE A 5 6.61 -19.94 -47.98
C PHE A 5 8.06 -19.58 -47.66
N PHE A 6 9.02 -20.10 -48.44
CA PHE A 6 10.44 -19.84 -48.21
C PHE A 6 10.82 -18.38 -48.51
N GLU A 7 10.18 -17.75 -49.49
CA GLU A 7 10.31 -16.32 -49.75
C GLU A 7 9.89 -15.49 -48.54
N TYR A 8 8.68 -15.71 -48.01
CA TYR A 8 8.21 -15.00 -46.83
C TYR A 8 9.05 -15.26 -45.58
N LYS A 9 9.49 -16.51 -45.37
CA LYS A 9 10.39 -16.84 -44.25
C LYS A 9 11.72 -16.08 -44.36
N ARG A 10 12.35 -16.06 -45.55
CA ARG A 10 13.62 -15.38 -45.79
C ARG A 10 13.51 -13.87 -45.62
N ASP A 11 12.38 -13.30 -46.02
CA ASP A 11 12.12 -11.85 -45.93
C ASP A 11 11.69 -11.40 -44.52
N GLY A 12 11.65 -12.31 -43.54
CA GLY A 12 11.23 -12.02 -42.16
C GLY A 12 9.72 -11.82 -41.99
N LYS A 13 8.91 -12.14 -43.00
CA LYS A 13 7.44 -12.05 -42.99
C LYS A 13 6.83 -13.30 -42.36
N ILE A 14 7.09 -13.49 -41.07
CA ILE A 14 6.78 -14.73 -40.35
C ILE A 14 5.28 -15.03 -40.30
N THR A 15 4.43 -14.02 -40.11
CA THR A 15 2.97 -14.22 -40.08
C THR A 15 2.45 -14.72 -41.43
N GLU A 16 2.91 -14.13 -42.52
CA GLU A 16 2.58 -14.54 -43.88
C GLU A 16 3.13 -15.92 -44.20
N ALA A 17 4.35 -16.24 -43.75
CA ALA A 17 4.93 -17.57 -43.86
C ALA A 17 4.10 -18.62 -43.10
N LEU A 18 3.61 -18.31 -41.90
CA LEU A 18 2.73 -19.20 -41.14
C LEU A 18 1.41 -19.47 -41.86
N ILE A 19 0.77 -18.44 -42.43
CA ILE A 19 -0.48 -18.59 -43.20
C ILE A 19 -0.27 -19.50 -44.41
N VAL A 20 0.79 -19.25 -45.19
CA VAL A 20 1.11 -20.05 -46.38
C VAL A 20 1.49 -21.48 -46.00
N GLY A 21 2.29 -21.64 -44.95
CA GLY A 21 2.73 -22.94 -44.43
C GLY A 21 1.57 -23.79 -43.93
N GLN A 22 0.67 -23.20 -43.14
CA GLN A 22 -0.53 -23.86 -42.65
C GLN A 22 -1.47 -24.26 -43.79
N ASN A 23 -1.69 -23.36 -44.77
CA ASN A 23 -2.52 -23.69 -45.93
C ASN A 23 -1.93 -24.83 -46.78
N MET A 24 -0.61 -24.81 -46.97
CA MET A 24 0.13 -25.84 -47.69
C MET A 24 0.00 -27.20 -47.00
N PHE A 25 0.24 -27.25 -45.69
CA PHE A 25 0.10 -28.47 -44.89
C PHE A 25 -1.34 -29.00 -44.92
N ASN A 26 -2.34 -28.15 -44.67
CA ASN A 26 -3.74 -28.59 -44.61
C ASN A 26 -4.27 -29.16 -45.93
N LYS A 27 -3.71 -28.76 -47.08
CA LYS A 27 -4.08 -29.31 -48.40
C LYS A 27 -3.47 -30.69 -48.66
N SER A 28 -2.39 -31.04 -47.96
CA SER A 28 -1.67 -32.31 -48.15
C SER A 28 -1.05 -32.75 -46.81
N PRO A 29 -1.89 -33.11 -45.81
CA PRO A 29 -1.42 -33.32 -44.44
C PRO A 29 -0.55 -34.56 -44.28
N GLY A 30 -0.61 -35.55 -45.18
CA GLY A 30 0.30 -36.70 -45.20
C GLY A 30 1.57 -36.52 -46.03
N ASP A 31 1.73 -35.38 -46.71
CA ASP A 31 2.94 -35.11 -47.50
C ASP A 31 4.03 -34.52 -46.60
N ARG A 32 5.11 -35.29 -46.40
CA ARG A 32 6.27 -34.89 -45.60
C ARG A 32 6.90 -33.59 -46.11
N GLU A 33 6.92 -33.34 -47.41
CA GLU A 33 7.50 -32.12 -47.96
C GLU A 33 6.65 -30.87 -47.67
N CYS A 34 5.36 -31.05 -47.37
CA CYS A 34 4.47 -29.97 -46.93
C CYS A 34 4.49 -29.82 -45.40
N PHE A 35 4.63 -30.93 -44.67
CA PHE A 35 4.72 -30.94 -43.20
C PHE A 35 6.04 -30.33 -42.69
N GLU A 36 7.19 -30.84 -43.14
CA GLU A 36 8.50 -30.51 -42.54
C GLU A 36 8.78 -29.00 -42.50
N PRO A 37 8.59 -28.21 -43.59
CA PRO A 37 8.89 -26.78 -43.55
C PRO A 37 8.00 -26.00 -42.58
N TYR A 38 6.70 -26.35 -42.51
CA TYR A 38 5.74 -25.71 -41.62
C TYR A 38 6.02 -26.08 -40.16
N PHE A 39 6.24 -27.36 -39.89
CA PHE A 39 6.60 -27.86 -38.56
C PHE A 39 7.89 -27.22 -38.04
N LEU A 40 8.95 -27.16 -38.86
CA LEU A 40 10.23 -26.58 -38.45
C LEU A 40 10.10 -25.09 -38.11
N LEU A 41 9.29 -24.33 -38.84
CA LEU A 41 9.03 -22.93 -38.49
C LEU A 41 8.29 -22.82 -37.14
N LEU A 42 7.28 -23.66 -36.90
CA LEU A 42 6.59 -23.68 -35.60
C LEU A 42 7.52 -24.09 -34.45
N ALA A 43 8.39 -25.07 -34.67
CA ALA A 43 9.39 -25.51 -33.69
C ALA A 43 10.43 -24.43 -33.37
N GLU A 44 10.87 -23.68 -34.39
CA GLU A 44 11.74 -22.50 -34.24
C GLU A 44 11.06 -21.43 -33.38
N LEU A 45 9.81 -21.09 -33.68
CA LEU A 45 9.03 -20.10 -32.93
C LEU A 45 8.62 -20.58 -31.53
N ALA A 46 8.51 -21.89 -31.30
CA ALA A 46 8.30 -22.45 -29.97
C ALA A 46 9.59 -22.40 -29.11
N SER A 47 10.75 -22.37 -29.76
CA SER A 47 12.05 -22.32 -29.10
C SER A 47 12.51 -20.90 -28.75
N GLU A 48 12.01 -19.89 -29.47
CA GLU A 48 12.46 -18.49 -29.36
C GLU A 48 11.31 -17.53 -29.04
N GLY A 49 11.58 -16.45 -28.28
CA GLY A 49 10.59 -15.41 -27.96
C GLY A 49 9.93 -15.52 -26.59
N GLU A 50 8.80 -14.83 -26.41
CA GLU A 50 8.07 -14.77 -25.13
C GLU A 50 7.39 -16.11 -24.81
N THR A 51 7.39 -16.48 -23.52
CA THR A 51 6.94 -17.78 -23.02
C THR A 51 5.51 -18.17 -23.41
N ASP A 52 4.59 -17.19 -23.43
CA ASP A 52 3.18 -17.43 -23.79
C ASP A 52 3.01 -17.69 -25.29
N GLN A 53 3.72 -16.94 -26.13
CA GLN A 53 3.71 -17.15 -27.58
C GLN A 53 4.34 -18.49 -27.95
N ARG A 54 5.46 -18.84 -27.31
CA ARG A 54 6.13 -20.14 -27.47
C ARG A 54 5.23 -21.31 -27.15
N SER A 55 4.40 -21.19 -26.10
CA SER A 55 3.42 -22.22 -25.73
C SER A 55 2.34 -22.41 -26.81
N SER A 56 1.89 -21.32 -27.44
CA SER A 56 0.93 -21.40 -28.55
C SER A 56 1.53 -22.07 -29.79
N PHE A 57 2.77 -21.73 -30.16
CA PHE A 57 3.43 -22.35 -31.30
C PHE A 57 3.75 -23.83 -31.07
N LEU A 58 4.14 -24.20 -29.85
CA LEU A 58 4.29 -25.60 -29.45
C LEU A 58 2.99 -26.38 -29.65
N GLN A 59 1.85 -25.85 -29.19
CA GLN A 59 0.55 -26.50 -29.38
C GLN A 59 0.19 -26.67 -30.87
N GLN A 60 0.47 -25.66 -31.69
CA GLN A 60 0.28 -25.75 -33.14
C GLN A 60 1.20 -26.80 -33.79
N ALA A 61 2.45 -26.91 -33.33
CA ALA A 61 3.40 -27.90 -33.83
C ALA A 61 2.97 -29.32 -33.45
N MET A 62 2.51 -29.54 -32.22
CA MET A 62 1.95 -30.82 -31.77
C MET A 62 0.68 -31.20 -32.55
N ALA A 63 -0.20 -30.22 -32.82
CA ALA A 63 -1.37 -30.44 -33.66
C ALA A 63 -0.99 -30.80 -35.11
N ALA A 64 0.06 -30.18 -35.66
CA ALA A 64 0.58 -30.53 -36.97
C ALA A 64 1.16 -31.95 -37.00
N ILE A 65 1.91 -32.37 -35.97
CA ILE A 65 2.38 -33.76 -35.85
C ILE A 65 1.20 -34.73 -35.82
N ALA A 66 0.17 -34.45 -35.01
CA ALA A 66 -1.00 -35.32 -34.91
C ALA A 66 -1.71 -35.45 -36.27
N ALA A 67 -1.98 -34.34 -36.94
CA ALA A 67 -2.61 -34.33 -38.26
C ALA A 67 -1.76 -35.05 -39.33
N PHE A 68 -0.43 -34.93 -39.27
CA PHE A 68 0.48 -35.65 -40.15
C PHE A 68 0.46 -37.15 -39.88
N SER A 69 0.49 -37.56 -38.61
CA SER A 69 0.42 -38.96 -38.18
C SER A 69 -0.91 -39.62 -38.56
N GLU A 70 -2.01 -38.88 -38.55
CA GLU A 70 -3.33 -39.40 -38.95
C GLU A 70 -3.46 -39.57 -40.46
N SER A 71 -2.69 -38.79 -41.24
CA SER A 71 -2.83 -38.69 -42.70
C SER A 71 -1.77 -39.43 -43.49
N THR A 72 -0.76 -40.01 -42.83
CA THR A 72 0.39 -40.68 -43.46
C THR A 72 0.29 -42.20 -43.35
N ASP A 73 0.72 -42.92 -44.40
CA ASP A 73 0.85 -44.38 -44.34
C ASP A 73 1.91 -44.79 -43.31
N LEU A 74 1.51 -45.58 -42.32
CA LEU A 74 2.37 -45.98 -41.21
C LEU A 74 3.36 -47.08 -41.63
N THR A 75 4.51 -46.66 -42.17
CA THR A 75 5.70 -47.52 -42.29
C THR A 75 6.58 -47.40 -41.05
N LYS A 76 7.57 -48.29 -40.91
CA LYS A 76 8.53 -48.23 -39.80
C LYS A 76 9.28 -46.89 -39.78
N GLU A 77 9.69 -46.42 -40.95
CA GLU A 77 10.39 -45.15 -41.15
C GLU A 77 9.50 -43.94 -40.80
N ALA A 78 8.22 -43.99 -41.17
CA ALA A 78 7.26 -42.94 -40.83
C ALA A 78 7.04 -42.84 -39.31
N VAL A 79 6.92 -43.98 -38.63
CA VAL A 79 6.79 -44.04 -37.17
C VAL A 79 8.04 -43.53 -36.46
N GLU A 80 9.24 -43.91 -36.91
CA GLU A 80 10.50 -43.42 -36.35
C GLU A 80 10.63 -41.89 -36.50
N TYR A 81 10.26 -41.36 -37.66
CA TYR A 81 10.29 -39.92 -37.92
C TYR A 81 9.26 -39.13 -37.09
N ILE A 82 8.03 -39.63 -36.95
CA ILE A 82 7.01 -39.00 -36.08
C ILE A 82 7.52 -38.94 -34.64
N ARG A 83 8.07 -40.05 -34.12
CA ARG A 83 8.65 -40.10 -32.78
C ARG A 83 9.79 -39.11 -32.58
N GLU A 84 10.64 -38.91 -33.58
CA GLU A 84 11.70 -37.91 -33.53
C GLU A 84 11.13 -36.50 -33.36
N LYS A 85 10.08 -36.15 -34.11
CA LYS A 85 9.44 -34.83 -34.00
C LYS A 85 8.66 -34.66 -32.69
N GLU A 86 8.00 -35.71 -32.20
CA GLU A 86 7.37 -35.73 -30.87
C GLU A 86 8.39 -35.50 -29.77
N ALA A 87 9.53 -36.20 -29.81
CA ALA A 87 10.61 -36.03 -28.84
C ALA A 87 11.19 -34.60 -28.84
N LEU A 88 11.31 -33.99 -30.02
CA LEU A 88 11.71 -32.58 -30.13
C LEU A 88 10.71 -31.64 -29.45
N MET A 89 9.41 -31.87 -29.63
CA MET A 89 8.36 -31.07 -28.98
C MET A 89 8.28 -31.31 -27.48
N GLU A 90 8.52 -32.53 -27.02
CA GLU A 90 8.60 -32.85 -25.59
C GLU A 90 9.78 -32.12 -24.92
N ASP A 91 10.96 -32.12 -25.53
CA ASP A 91 12.11 -31.35 -25.02
C ASP A 91 11.81 -29.84 -24.99
N THR A 92 11.16 -29.33 -26.05
CA THR A 92 10.75 -27.92 -26.13
C THR A 92 9.73 -27.57 -25.04
N TYR A 93 8.74 -28.42 -24.80
CA TYR A 93 7.76 -28.28 -23.72
C TYR A 93 8.45 -28.21 -22.35
N ASN A 94 9.34 -29.16 -22.06
CA ASN A 94 10.06 -29.22 -20.80
C ASN A 94 10.90 -27.95 -20.55
N LYS A 95 11.52 -27.41 -21.60
CA LYS A 95 12.25 -26.13 -21.53
C LYS A 95 11.33 -24.96 -21.21
N ILE A 96 10.17 -24.87 -21.87
CA ILE A 96 9.16 -23.82 -21.63
C ILE A 96 8.66 -23.89 -20.18
N GLU A 97 8.29 -25.07 -19.70
CA GLU A 97 7.77 -25.25 -18.34
C GLU A 97 8.83 -24.99 -17.27
N ALA A 98 10.07 -25.44 -17.49
CA ALA A 98 11.19 -25.13 -16.58
C ALA A 98 11.43 -23.61 -16.47
N GLU A 99 11.29 -22.88 -17.58
CA GLU A 99 11.40 -21.43 -17.60
C GLU A 99 10.23 -20.74 -16.89
N LYS A 100 8.97 -21.15 -17.14
CA LYS A 100 7.79 -20.64 -16.42
C LYS A 100 7.95 -20.80 -14.92
N GLU A 101 8.35 -21.99 -14.48
CA GLU A 101 8.57 -22.28 -13.07
C GLU A 101 9.74 -21.47 -12.49
N ARG A 102 10.80 -21.21 -13.27
CA ARG A 102 11.90 -20.32 -12.87
C ARG A 102 11.41 -18.88 -12.69
N LEU A 103 10.62 -18.36 -13.63
CA LEU A 103 10.05 -17.01 -13.56
C LEU A 103 9.11 -16.86 -12.36
N LYS A 104 8.23 -17.83 -12.15
CA LYS A 104 7.32 -17.88 -10.99
C LYS A 104 8.08 -17.89 -9.67
N ARG A 105 9.12 -18.74 -9.54
CA ARG A 105 9.99 -18.76 -8.35
C ARG A 105 10.72 -17.43 -8.15
N GLY A 106 11.22 -16.82 -9.24
CA GLY A 106 11.86 -15.51 -9.22
C GLY A 106 10.92 -14.43 -8.67
N PHE A 107 9.71 -14.36 -9.22
CA PHE A 107 8.67 -13.42 -8.79
C PHE A 107 8.31 -13.60 -7.31
N ILE A 108 8.07 -14.84 -6.85
CA ILE A 108 7.76 -15.11 -5.44
C ILE A 108 8.93 -14.68 -4.54
N LYS A 109 10.18 -14.94 -4.95
CA LYS A 109 11.37 -14.54 -4.19
C LYS A 109 11.49 -13.03 -4.08
N GLU A 110 11.23 -12.29 -5.16
CA GLU A 110 11.22 -10.83 -5.16
C GLU A 110 10.15 -10.27 -4.22
N LYS A 111 8.94 -10.86 -4.23
CA LYS A 111 7.87 -10.49 -3.30
C LYS A 111 8.25 -10.74 -1.84
N ILE A 112 8.86 -11.89 -1.54
CA ILE A 112 9.33 -12.20 -0.19
C ILE A 112 10.40 -11.20 0.25
N GLN A 113 11.37 -10.87 -0.60
CA GLN A 113 12.42 -9.90 -0.28
C GLN A 113 11.84 -8.51 -0.02
N PHE A 114 10.95 -8.04 -0.91
CA PHE A 114 10.25 -6.78 -0.72
C PHE A 114 9.50 -6.73 0.61
N ASN A 115 8.79 -7.81 0.95
CA ASN A 115 8.07 -7.92 2.22
C ASN A 115 9.01 -7.89 3.43
N ASP A 116 10.18 -8.55 3.38
CA ASP A 116 11.18 -8.47 4.45
C ASP A 116 11.68 -7.02 4.63
N ASP A 117 11.96 -6.31 3.53
CA ASP A 117 12.41 -4.92 3.57
C ASP A 117 11.34 -3.97 4.11
N ALA A 118 10.08 -4.17 3.72
CA ALA A 118 8.94 -3.40 4.20
C ALA A 118 8.71 -3.62 5.71
N LEU A 119 8.76 -4.86 6.19
CA LEU A 119 8.63 -5.18 7.62
C LEU A 119 9.77 -4.58 8.44
N SER A 120 11.00 -4.62 7.93
CA SER A 120 12.13 -3.96 8.57
C SER A 120 12.02 -2.44 8.57
N LEU A 121 11.39 -1.85 7.56
CA LEU A 121 11.09 -0.42 7.56
C LEU A 121 10.02 -0.08 8.61
N ILE A 122 8.97 -0.90 8.76
CA ILE A 122 7.96 -0.75 9.82
C ILE A 122 8.63 -0.79 11.20
N GLU A 123 9.51 -1.76 11.47
CA GLU A 123 10.27 -1.84 12.74
C GLU A 123 11.06 -0.56 13.05
N LYS A 124 11.73 0.00 12.04
CA LYS A 124 12.48 1.26 12.19
C LYS A 124 11.54 2.43 12.48
N LEU A 125 10.41 2.51 11.77
CA LEU A 125 9.41 3.56 11.97
C LEU A 125 8.77 3.47 13.35
N LEU A 126 8.47 2.28 13.86
CA LEU A 126 7.98 2.08 15.22
C LEU A 126 9.02 2.51 16.27
N SER A 127 10.30 2.21 16.03
CA SER A 127 11.38 2.66 16.92
C SER A 127 11.47 4.19 16.96
N GLN A 128 11.35 4.84 15.79
CA GLN A 128 11.30 6.32 15.69
C GLN A 128 10.05 6.90 16.33
N LEU A 129 8.89 6.25 16.17
CA LEU A 129 7.63 6.66 16.77
C LEU A 129 7.73 6.66 18.30
N ASN A 130 8.50 5.74 18.89
CA ASN A 130 8.67 5.70 20.34
C ASN A 130 9.47 6.90 20.89
N SER A 131 10.40 7.46 20.11
CA SER A 131 11.23 8.60 20.54
C SER A 131 10.69 9.96 20.12
N VAL A 132 9.57 10.03 19.39
CA VAL A 132 9.04 11.29 18.87
C VAL A 132 8.46 12.18 19.97
N ASN A 133 8.75 13.49 19.90
CA ASN A 133 8.29 14.49 20.86
C ASN A 133 7.62 15.71 20.19
N SER A 134 7.33 15.64 18.90
CA SER A 134 6.62 16.66 18.14
C SER A 134 5.43 16.07 17.39
N ASP A 135 4.28 16.73 17.45
CA ASP A 135 3.07 16.36 16.70
C ASP A 135 3.35 16.24 15.20
N GLY A 136 4.13 17.18 14.63
CA GLY A 136 4.43 17.17 13.20
C GLY A 136 5.35 16.03 12.75
N GLU A 137 6.23 15.55 13.63
CA GLU A 137 7.03 14.35 13.36
C GLU A 137 6.21 13.07 13.54
N PHE A 138 5.34 13.05 14.54
CA PHE A 138 4.42 11.95 14.79
C PHE A 138 3.54 11.71 13.57
N GLU A 139 2.84 12.73 13.06
CA GLU A 139 1.98 12.62 11.89
C GLU A 139 2.71 12.11 10.64
N LYS A 140 3.95 12.58 10.41
CA LYS A 140 4.79 12.10 9.30
C LYS A 140 5.09 10.61 9.40
N ILE A 141 5.44 10.14 10.61
CA ILE A 141 5.74 8.73 10.85
C ILE A 141 4.48 7.87 10.67
N ILE A 142 3.32 8.31 11.20
CA ILE A 142 2.04 7.61 11.03
C ILE A 142 1.67 7.49 9.55
N LYS A 143 1.77 8.58 8.79
CA LYS A 143 1.49 8.54 7.35
C LYS A 143 2.40 7.53 6.64
N LYS A 144 3.69 7.59 6.91
CA LYS A 144 4.67 6.68 6.29
C LYS A 144 4.45 5.22 6.71
N LEU A 145 4.04 4.96 7.95
CA LEU A 145 3.64 3.62 8.40
C LEU A 145 2.45 3.10 7.58
N GLY A 146 1.42 3.92 7.37
CA GLY A 146 0.26 3.56 6.56
C GLY A 146 0.60 3.31 5.10
N ASP A 147 1.47 4.13 4.50
CA ASP A 147 1.93 3.96 3.11
C ASP A 147 2.70 2.63 2.93
N VAL A 148 3.60 2.30 3.87
CA VAL A 148 4.37 1.05 3.83
C VAL A 148 3.46 -0.15 4.07
N ASP A 149 2.56 -0.09 5.06
CA ASP A 149 1.60 -1.16 5.35
C ASP A 149 0.73 -1.49 4.13
N SER A 150 0.23 -0.46 3.43
CA SER A 150 -0.61 -0.61 2.24
C SER A 150 0.14 -1.18 1.04
N SER A 151 1.47 -1.05 1.01
CA SER A 151 2.30 -1.58 -0.07
C SER A 151 2.59 -3.09 0.06
N ILE A 152 2.36 -3.67 1.24
CA ILE A 152 2.62 -5.08 1.50
C ILE A 152 1.49 -5.92 0.91
N ASP A 153 1.86 -6.81 -0.01
CA ASP A 153 0.96 -7.79 -0.58
C ASP A 153 0.86 -9.01 0.33
N LYS A 154 -0.27 -9.12 1.03
CA LYS A 154 -0.50 -10.10 2.10
C LYS A 154 -0.62 -11.53 1.57
N GLU A 155 -0.95 -11.71 0.30
CA GLU A 155 -1.06 -13.03 -0.33
C GLU A 155 0.31 -13.72 -0.49
N TYR A 156 1.39 -12.92 -0.56
CA TYR A 156 2.77 -13.41 -0.72
C TYR A 156 3.59 -13.35 0.57
N LEU A 157 2.94 -13.18 1.72
CA LEU A 157 3.62 -13.29 3.01
C LEU A 157 3.87 -14.77 3.32
N SER A 158 5.14 -15.10 3.59
CA SER A 158 5.45 -16.37 4.26
C SER A 158 4.86 -16.41 5.68
N GLU A 159 4.68 -17.59 6.26
CA GLU A 159 4.18 -17.73 7.64
C GLU A 159 5.02 -16.95 8.67
N ARG A 160 6.35 -16.92 8.48
CA ARG A 160 7.28 -16.13 9.29
C ARG A 160 6.95 -14.64 9.20
N GLN A 161 6.75 -14.15 7.98
CA GLN A 161 6.46 -12.74 7.72
C GLN A 161 5.06 -12.36 8.22
N LEU A 162 4.07 -13.25 8.09
CA LEU A 162 2.71 -13.03 8.59
C LEU A 162 2.68 -12.92 10.11
N THR A 163 3.42 -13.79 10.81
CA THR A 163 3.59 -13.71 12.27
C THR A 163 4.22 -12.37 12.66
N LYS A 164 5.35 -12.02 12.04
CA LYS A 164 6.05 -10.75 12.28
C LYS A 164 5.16 -9.54 11.99
N TYR A 165 4.44 -9.55 10.88
CA TYR A 165 3.49 -8.50 10.51
C TYR A 165 2.39 -8.30 11.57
N SER A 166 1.83 -9.39 12.07
CA SER A 166 0.80 -9.36 13.11
C SER A 166 1.31 -8.77 14.42
N GLU A 167 2.54 -9.14 14.82
CA GLU A 167 3.21 -8.58 16.00
C GLU A 167 3.49 -7.08 15.84
N LEU A 168 4.00 -6.66 14.67
CA LEU A 168 4.26 -5.25 14.38
C LEU A 168 2.98 -4.44 14.33
N THR A 169 1.89 -4.98 13.78
CA THR A 169 0.58 -4.32 13.75
C THR A 169 0.05 -4.08 15.17
N ARG A 170 0.12 -5.09 16.05
CA ARG A 170 -0.28 -4.94 17.45
C ARG A 170 0.58 -3.91 18.18
N THR A 171 1.89 -3.96 17.96
CA THR A 171 2.85 -3.03 18.56
C THR A 171 2.59 -1.60 18.08
N SER A 172 2.32 -1.42 16.79
CA SER A 172 1.94 -0.14 16.19
C SER A 172 0.72 0.46 16.90
N SER A 173 -0.40 -0.26 16.96
CA SER A 173 -1.63 0.24 17.59
C SER A 173 -1.42 0.68 19.04
N SER A 174 -0.67 -0.10 19.82
CA SER A 174 -0.33 0.23 21.21
C SER A 174 0.51 1.50 21.29
N LEU A 175 1.56 1.60 20.47
CA LEU A 175 2.50 2.71 20.49
C LEU A 175 1.86 4.02 20.02
N VAL A 176 1.05 3.97 18.95
CA VAL A 176 0.27 5.10 18.45
C VAL A 176 -0.64 5.63 19.54
N SER A 177 -1.42 4.75 20.19
CA SER A 177 -2.35 5.14 21.25
C SER A 177 -1.62 5.78 22.43
N GLY A 178 -0.49 5.19 22.86
CA GLY A 178 0.33 5.73 23.93
C GLY A 178 0.91 7.12 23.60
N LYS A 179 1.39 7.31 22.37
CA LYS A 179 1.91 8.62 21.94
C LYS A 179 0.84 9.68 21.77
N MET A 180 -0.35 9.32 21.27
CA MET A 180 -1.49 10.25 21.23
C MET A 180 -1.85 10.75 22.62
N ALA A 181 -1.94 9.84 23.61
CA ALA A 181 -2.21 10.21 25.00
C ALA A 181 -1.11 11.10 25.59
N PHE A 182 0.16 10.83 25.28
CA PHE A 182 1.28 11.66 25.68
C PHE A 182 1.15 13.10 25.14
N PHE A 183 0.90 13.26 23.83
CA PHE A 183 0.74 14.58 23.22
C PHE A 183 -0.50 15.32 23.70
N GLU A 184 -1.60 14.61 23.93
CA GLU A 184 -2.79 15.18 24.54
C GLU A 184 -2.50 15.70 25.96
N ASN A 185 -1.78 14.94 26.78
CA ASN A 185 -1.40 15.37 28.11
C ASN A 185 -0.49 16.61 28.09
N GLU A 186 0.52 16.66 27.20
CA GLU A 186 1.38 17.84 27.07
C GLU A 186 0.60 19.07 26.60
N ARG A 187 -0.31 18.92 25.63
CA ARG A 187 -1.20 20.01 25.19
C ARG A 187 -2.12 20.49 26.30
N ASN A 188 -2.66 19.57 27.10
CA ASN A 188 -3.51 19.93 28.25
C ASN A 188 -2.71 20.61 29.36
N LYS A 189 -1.47 20.20 29.61
CA LYS A 189 -0.58 20.87 30.55
C LYS A 189 -0.27 22.31 30.11
N GLU A 190 0.12 22.51 28.85
CA GLU A 190 0.37 23.85 28.30
C GLU A 190 -0.90 24.72 28.36
N TYR A 191 -2.06 24.13 28.05
CA TYR A 191 -3.35 24.80 28.14
C TYR A 191 -3.66 25.28 29.57
N ASN A 192 -3.42 24.42 30.57
CA ASN A 192 -3.65 24.74 31.97
C ASN A 192 -2.67 25.79 32.51
N LEU A 193 -1.42 25.79 32.07
CA LEU A 193 -0.45 26.83 32.42
C LEU A 193 -0.88 28.20 31.86
N LYS A 194 -1.27 28.25 30.58
CA LYS A 194 -1.82 29.48 29.97
C LYS A 194 -3.08 29.97 30.67
N ALA A 195 -3.93 29.04 31.13
CA ALA A 195 -5.13 29.38 31.90
C ALA A 195 -4.77 30.03 33.24
N ILE A 196 -3.84 29.45 34.00
CA ILE A 196 -3.38 30.03 35.27
C ILE A 196 -2.79 31.43 35.07
N GLU A 197 -1.92 31.62 34.07
CA GLU A 197 -1.33 32.94 33.77
C GLU A 197 -2.40 33.97 33.42
N ALA A 198 -3.42 33.57 32.65
CA ALA A 198 -4.54 34.45 32.31
C ALA A 198 -5.38 34.80 33.54
N TYR A 199 -5.65 33.85 34.42
CA TYR A 199 -6.38 34.08 35.67
C TYR A 199 -5.59 34.97 36.63
N GLU A 200 -4.28 34.74 36.76
CA GLU A 200 -3.39 35.59 37.57
C GLU A 200 -3.38 37.03 37.05
N LYS A 201 -3.33 37.22 35.73
CA LYS A 201 -3.41 38.55 35.13
C LYS A 201 -4.68 39.29 35.53
N VAL A 202 -5.84 38.63 35.44
CA VAL A 202 -7.12 39.22 35.86
C VAL A 202 -7.13 39.49 37.37
N PHE A 203 -6.62 38.57 38.18
CA PHE A 203 -6.52 38.74 39.62
C PHE A 203 -5.71 40.00 40.00
N ASN A 204 -4.55 40.19 39.38
CA ASN A 204 -3.69 41.35 39.63
C ASN A 204 -4.35 42.66 39.19
N MET A 205 -5.06 42.70 38.05
CA MET A 205 -5.82 43.88 37.63
C MET A 205 -6.83 44.35 38.70
N PHE A 206 -7.54 43.39 39.33
CA PHE A 206 -8.49 43.71 40.41
C PHE A 206 -7.80 44.04 41.74
N LYS A 207 -6.64 43.46 42.01
CA LYS A 207 -5.86 43.71 43.23
C LYS A 207 -5.22 45.09 43.23
N ASP A 208 -4.66 45.50 42.09
CA ASP A 208 -3.92 46.76 41.92
C ASP A 208 -4.83 47.95 41.57
N ASN A 209 -6.15 47.72 41.57
CA ASN A 209 -7.19 48.71 41.26
C ASN A 209 -7.12 49.26 39.83
N GLU A 210 -6.51 48.50 38.91
CA GLU A 210 -6.47 48.75 37.47
C GLU A 210 -7.76 48.25 36.79
N ILE A 211 -8.91 48.63 37.35
CA ILE A 211 -10.21 48.22 36.83
C ILE A 211 -10.49 49.04 35.56
N LEU A 212 -10.15 48.48 34.39
CA LEU A 212 -10.58 49.02 33.12
C LEU A 212 -12.10 48.86 33.01
N ASP A 213 -12.83 49.92 32.64
CA ASP A 213 -14.29 49.94 32.37
C ASP A 213 -14.76 48.89 31.34
N SER A 214 -13.81 48.21 30.69
CA SER A 214 -14.04 47.20 29.68
C SER A 214 -14.06 45.79 30.28
N HIS A 215 -15.26 45.29 30.59
CA HIS A 215 -15.52 43.87 30.88
C HIS A 215 -14.99 42.89 29.81
N LYS A 216 -14.59 43.36 28.61
CA LYS A 216 -14.01 42.52 27.55
C LYS A 216 -12.71 41.84 27.95
N GLU A 217 -11.83 42.48 28.72
CA GLU A 217 -10.56 41.85 29.11
C GLU A 217 -10.79 40.74 30.14
N ILE A 218 -11.75 40.92 31.04
CA ILE A 218 -12.17 39.87 31.98
C ILE A 218 -12.72 38.68 31.20
N ILE A 219 -13.63 38.90 30.25
CA ILE A 219 -14.20 37.82 29.43
C ILE A 219 -13.12 37.09 28.63
N LYS A 220 -12.17 37.83 28.05
CA LYS A 220 -11.10 37.28 27.22
C LYS A 220 -10.10 36.42 28.00
N ASN A 221 -9.85 36.72 29.27
CA ASN A 221 -8.84 36.01 30.07
C ASN A 221 -9.45 35.02 31.07
N LEU A 222 -10.69 35.24 31.53
CA LEU A 222 -11.33 34.42 32.57
C LEU A 222 -12.24 33.34 31.99
N PHE A 223 -12.93 33.58 30.88
CA PHE A 223 -13.95 32.67 30.34
C PHE A 223 -13.63 32.07 28.96
N VAL A 224 -12.39 32.24 28.48
CA VAL A 224 -11.96 31.69 27.17
C VAL A 224 -11.55 30.21 27.25
N PHE A 225 -11.32 29.70 28.46
CA PHE A 225 -10.87 28.33 28.67
C PHE A 225 -12.05 27.38 28.91
N ASP A 226 -12.01 26.22 28.27
CA ASP A 226 -12.98 25.13 28.43
C ASP A 226 -12.69 24.37 29.71
N ALA A 227 -13.65 24.41 30.64
CA ALA A 227 -13.56 23.77 31.94
C ALA A 227 -13.35 22.25 31.87
N SER A 228 -13.80 21.58 30.80
CA SER A 228 -13.62 20.12 30.64
C SER A 228 -12.15 19.70 30.46
N ARG A 229 -11.29 20.65 30.06
CA ARG A 229 -9.85 20.44 29.85
C ARG A 229 -8.99 20.95 31.00
N LEU A 230 -9.60 21.60 31.98
CA LEU A 230 -8.88 22.15 33.12
C LEU A 230 -8.59 21.07 34.17
N TYR A 231 -7.38 21.06 34.68
CA TYR A 231 -7.01 20.25 35.83
C TYR A 231 -7.70 20.79 37.08
N ASN A 232 -7.85 19.91 38.07
CA ASN A 232 -8.52 20.26 39.32
C ASN A 232 -7.80 21.44 40.03
N GLU A 233 -6.48 21.46 40.01
CA GLU A 233 -5.66 22.55 40.57
C GLU A 233 -5.95 23.89 39.88
N THR A 234 -6.06 23.88 38.56
CA THR A 234 -6.39 25.07 37.76
C THR A 234 -7.82 25.53 38.02
N LEU A 235 -8.78 24.62 38.17
CA LEU A 235 -10.17 24.94 38.54
C LEU A 235 -10.26 25.55 39.95
N VAL A 236 -9.49 25.03 40.91
CA VAL A 236 -9.44 25.60 42.27
C VAL A 236 -8.91 27.04 42.22
N TYR A 237 -7.84 27.30 41.46
CA TYR A 237 -7.31 28.64 41.30
C TYR A 237 -8.27 29.59 40.57
N TYR A 238 -8.91 29.12 39.49
CA TYR A 238 -9.98 29.85 38.80
C TYR A 238 -11.08 30.29 39.77
N ASN A 239 -11.59 29.38 40.60
CA ASN A 239 -12.64 29.67 41.57
C ASN A 239 -12.18 30.68 42.63
N HIS A 240 -10.91 30.61 43.07
CA HIS A 240 -10.34 31.61 43.96
C HIS A 240 -10.36 33.01 43.33
N VAL A 241 -9.86 33.13 42.10
CA VAL A 241 -9.84 34.40 41.35
C VAL A 241 -11.25 34.91 41.09
N TYR A 242 -12.16 34.06 40.63
CA TYR A 242 -13.55 34.41 40.36
C TYR A 242 -14.26 34.95 41.61
N ASN A 243 -14.13 34.28 42.75
CA ASN A 243 -14.71 34.74 44.01
C ASN A 243 -14.09 36.05 44.51
N TYR A 244 -12.78 36.24 44.32
CA TYR A 244 -12.11 37.50 44.66
C TYR A 244 -12.69 38.66 43.86
N ILE A 245 -12.82 38.49 42.54
CA ILE A 245 -13.42 39.49 41.64
C ILE A 245 -14.84 39.82 42.09
N LEU A 246 -15.68 38.81 42.34
CA LEU A 246 -17.04 39.03 42.82
C LEU A 246 -17.07 39.84 44.13
N SER A 247 -16.12 39.63 45.04
CA SER A 247 -16.05 40.40 46.29
C SER A 247 -15.75 41.89 46.10
N LYS A 248 -15.18 42.28 44.96
CA LYS A 248 -14.79 43.66 44.63
C LYS A 248 -15.81 44.41 43.78
N LEU A 249 -16.74 43.70 43.15
CA LEU A 249 -17.72 44.27 42.22
C LEU A 249 -19.00 44.75 42.94
N SER A 250 -19.70 45.70 42.29
CA SER A 250 -21.07 46.08 42.68
C SER A 250 -22.06 44.94 42.39
N ASP A 251 -23.26 44.97 42.97
CA ASP A 251 -24.24 43.91 42.76
C ASP A 251 -24.72 43.82 41.29
N ASP A 252 -24.82 44.96 40.60
CA ASP A 252 -25.15 45.01 39.18
C ASP A 252 -24.03 44.39 38.31
N ASP A 253 -22.76 44.68 38.64
CA ASP A 253 -21.61 44.12 37.91
C ASP A 253 -21.43 42.62 38.17
N LYS A 254 -21.73 42.14 39.39
CA LYS A 254 -21.74 40.69 39.71
C LYS A 254 -22.77 39.96 38.85
N PHE A 255 -23.97 40.51 38.70
CA PHE A 255 -25.02 39.94 37.86
C PHE A 255 -24.57 39.89 36.38
N LEU A 256 -23.99 40.98 35.89
CA LEU A 256 -23.51 41.07 34.51
C LEU A 256 -22.36 40.08 34.24
N LEU A 257 -21.39 39.97 35.14
CA LEU A 257 -20.28 39.03 35.03
C LEU A 257 -20.76 37.57 35.02
N THR A 258 -21.69 37.21 35.90
CA THR A 258 -22.27 35.86 35.97
C THR A 258 -23.02 35.51 34.68
N LYS A 259 -23.76 36.48 34.12
CA LYS A 259 -24.40 36.32 32.81
C LYS A 259 -23.38 36.05 31.70
N TYR A 260 -22.24 36.73 31.71
CA TYR A 260 -21.17 36.49 30.74
C TYR A 260 -20.50 35.12 30.90
N ALA A 261 -20.33 34.62 32.12
CA ALA A 261 -19.81 33.27 32.37
C ALA A 261 -20.69 32.21 31.69
N ILE A 262 -22.01 32.26 31.91
CA ILE A 262 -22.99 31.34 31.29
C ILE A 262 -22.97 31.41 29.75
N LEU A 263 -22.88 32.63 29.20
CA LEU A 263 -22.84 32.83 27.75
C LEU A 263 -21.54 32.32 27.12
N SER A 264 -20.46 32.27 27.89
CA SER A 264 -19.15 31.82 27.43
C SER A 264 -19.02 30.29 27.47
N GLU A 265 -19.59 29.62 28.47
CA GLU A 265 -19.65 28.14 28.51
C GLU A 265 -20.35 27.56 27.27
N LYS A 266 -21.43 28.19 26.78
CA LYS A 266 -22.14 27.75 25.58
C LYS A 266 -21.33 27.85 24.28
N ARG A 267 -20.22 28.60 24.26
CA ARG A 267 -19.35 28.73 23.08
C ARG A 267 -18.29 27.62 23.00
N GLY A 268 -17.96 26.95 24.11
CA GLY A 268 -17.01 25.84 24.13
C GLY A 268 -17.58 24.48 23.70
N SER A 269 -18.91 24.35 23.58
CA SER A 269 -19.60 23.08 23.30
C SER A 269 -20.12 22.95 21.85
N ARG A 270 -19.51 23.63 20.87
CA ARG A 270 -19.88 23.53 19.46
C ARG A 270 -18.71 23.13 18.58
#